data_AF-A0A1F5G7A2-F1
#
_entry.id   AF-A0A1F5G7A2-F1
#
_cell.length_a   1.000
_cell.length_b   1.000
_cell.length_c   1.000
_cell.angle_alpha   90.00
_cell.angle_beta   90.00
_cell.angle_gamma   90.00
#
_symmetry.space_group_name_H-M   'P 1'
#
loop_
_entity.id
_entity.type
_entity.pdbx_description
1 polymer ?
#
loop_
_entity_poly.entity_id
_entity_poly.type
_entity_poly.pdbx_seq_one_letter_code
_entity_poly.pdbx_strand_id
1 'polypeptide(L)'
;MDETVSEKEVGKLEVLVTQHSKHKGWDFPKGHLETAESSEQAAVREVEEEVGVKAEVLEKAGQTQYFYYDEGEKVLKTVNYFFMKYVGEGEATTAFEVSDKKWLPIEKVEDQLTFKATKEMWGNARKRIEQLALRLRSGQAINH
;
A
#
# COMPACT_ATOMS: atom_id res chain seq x y z
N MET A 1 -14.68 28.88 -8.39
CA MET A 1 -15.64 27.76 -8.44
C MET A 1 -14.99 26.73 -9.33
N ASP A 2 -14.25 25.80 -8.74
CA ASP A 2 -13.43 24.80 -9.44
C ASP A 2 -13.86 23.41 -8.95
N GLU A 3 -15.06 22.99 -9.39
CA GLU A 3 -15.71 21.73 -8.98
C GLU A 3 -15.73 20.71 -10.13
N THR A 4 -14.65 20.61 -10.91
CA THR A 4 -14.67 19.78 -12.14
C THR A 4 -13.45 18.88 -12.36
N VAL A 5 -12.73 18.49 -11.30
CA VAL A 5 -12.04 17.19 -11.32
C VAL A 5 -13.00 16.16 -10.71
N SER A 6 -13.96 15.75 -11.53
CA SER A 6 -15.19 15.04 -11.14
C SER A 6 -14.91 13.69 -10.47
N GLU A 7 -15.79 13.25 -9.55
CA GLU A 7 -15.79 11.92 -8.88
C GLU A 7 -15.48 10.74 -9.81
N LYS A 8 -15.82 10.85 -11.11
CA LYS A 8 -15.48 9.87 -12.16
C LYS A 8 -13.98 9.61 -12.32
N GLU A 9 -13.12 10.57 -11.99
CA GLU A 9 -11.66 10.42 -12.10
C GLU A 9 -11.02 9.83 -10.85
N VAL A 10 -11.61 10.07 -9.68
CA VAL A 10 -11.25 9.34 -8.45
C VAL A 10 -11.62 7.87 -8.60
N GLY A 11 -12.74 7.56 -9.26
CA GLY A 11 -13.14 6.18 -9.61
C GLY A 11 -12.21 5.45 -10.59
N LYS A 12 -11.21 6.13 -11.19
CA LYS A 12 -10.14 5.48 -11.98
C LYS A 12 -8.87 5.21 -11.16
N LEU A 13 -8.81 5.67 -9.91
CA LEU A 13 -7.67 5.40 -9.06
C LEU A 13 -7.75 3.95 -8.59
N GLU A 14 -6.79 3.16 -9.04
CA GLU A 14 -6.63 1.78 -8.62
C GLU A 14 -5.51 1.65 -7.58
N VAL A 15 -5.70 0.73 -6.65
CA VAL A 15 -4.78 0.45 -5.55
C VAL A 15 -4.47 -1.03 -5.55
N LEU A 16 -3.19 -1.36 -5.45
CA LEU A 16 -2.71 -2.73 -5.40
C LEU A 16 -2.92 -3.32 -4.00
N VAL A 17 -3.55 -4.48 -3.94
CA VAL A 17 -3.69 -5.31 -2.74
C VAL A 17 -3.24 -6.74 -3.05
N THR A 18 -2.72 -7.42 -2.03
CA THR A 18 -2.21 -8.79 -2.12
C THR A 18 -2.91 -9.70 -1.14
N GLN A 19 -3.03 -10.97 -1.50
CA GLN A 19 -3.47 -12.02 -0.61
C GLN A 19 -2.29 -12.88 -0.19
N HIS A 20 -2.05 -12.97 1.12
CA HIS A 20 -0.95 -13.78 1.63
C HIS A 20 -1.19 -15.27 1.40
N SER A 21 -0.15 -16.00 0.97
CA SER A 21 -0.26 -17.40 0.53
C SER A 21 -0.64 -18.37 1.65
N LYS A 22 -0.15 -18.16 2.89
CA LYS A 22 -0.48 -18.97 4.07
C LYS A 22 -1.85 -18.66 4.67
N HIS A 23 -2.02 -17.49 5.28
CA HIS A 23 -3.23 -17.16 6.06
C HIS A 23 -4.40 -16.64 5.21
N LYS A 24 -4.22 -16.48 3.88
CA LYS A 24 -5.25 -16.05 2.91
C LYS A 24 -5.89 -14.68 3.18
N GLY A 25 -5.29 -13.91 4.08
CA GLY A 25 -5.71 -12.55 4.41
C GLY A 25 -5.23 -11.57 3.35
N TRP A 26 -6.07 -10.60 3.06
CA TRP A 26 -5.81 -9.51 2.13
C TRP A 26 -5.26 -8.29 2.86
N ASP A 27 -4.18 -7.74 2.32
CA ASP A 27 -3.47 -6.58 2.84
C ASP A 27 -2.83 -5.79 1.69
N PHE A 28 -2.12 -4.71 2.02
CA PHE A 28 -1.19 -4.07 1.09
C PHE A 28 0.14 -4.87 1.02
N PRO A 29 0.88 -4.80 -0.10
CA PRO A 29 2.22 -5.38 -0.18
C PRO A 29 3.11 -4.86 0.94
N LYS A 30 3.84 -5.76 1.60
CA LYS A 30 4.68 -5.42 2.76
C LYS A 30 5.59 -6.60 3.11
N GLY A 31 6.78 -6.30 3.61
CA GLY A 31 7.62 -7.30 4.26
C GLY A 31 8.45 -6.73 5.39
N HIS A 32 9.58 -7.37 5.66
CA HIS A 32 10.42 -7.07 6.82
C HIS A 32 11.51 -6.07 6.44
N LEU A 33 12.01 -5.36 7.46
CA LEU A 33 13.18 -4.53 7.28
C LEU A 33 14.41 -5.41 7.14
N GLU A 34 15.20 -5.18 6.10
CA GLU A 34 16.56 -5.69 5.98
C GLU A 34 17.58 -4.80 6.70
N THR A 35 18.82 -5.30 6.83
CA THR A 35 19.87 -4.60 7.58
C THR A 35 20.23 -3.29 6.88
N ALA A 36 20.17 -2.19 7.64
CA ALA A 36 20.52 -0.84 7.20
C ALA A 36 19.60 -0.20 6.14
N GLU A 37 18.37 -0.69 5.97
CA GLU A 37 17.36 -0.02 5.13
C GLU A 37 16.38 0.83 5.95
N SER A 38 15.86 1.89 5.34
CA SER A 38 14.72 2.65 5.85
C SER A 38 13.41 1.94 5.54
N SER A 39 12.34 2.25 6.26
CA SER A 39 11.00 1.72 5.95
C SER A 39 10.48 2.10 4.57
N GLU A 40 10.96 3.20 3.99
CA GLU A 40 10.61 3.60 2.63
C GLU A 40 11.34 2.73 1.60
N GLN A 41 12.64 2.49 1.80
CA GLN A 41 13.43 1.61 0.95
C GLN A 41 12.88 0.19 0.96
N ALA A 42 12.57 -0.32 2.16
CA ALA A 42 11.90 -1.59 2.38
C ALA A 42 10.61 -1.69 1.59
N ALA A 43 9.73 -0.71 1.72
CA ALA A 43 8.42 -0.76 1.09
C ALA A 43 8.52 -0.77 -0.45
N VAL A 44 9.49 -0.06 -1.04
CA VAL A 44 9.72 -0.10 -2.50
C VAL A 44 10.24 -1.47 -2.93
N ARG A 45 11.25 -2.01 -2.22
CA ARG A 45 11.81 -3.33 -2.49
C ARG A 45 10.73 -4.42 -2.40
N GLU A 46 9.97 -4.46 -1.31
CA GLU A 46 8.94 -5.47 -1.05
C GLU A 46 7.82 -5.46 -2.10
N VAL A 47 7.41 -4.28 -2.58
CA VAL A 47 6.42 -4.20 -3.68
C VAL A 47 6.98 -4.80 -4.96
N GLU A 48 8.27 -4.64 -5.26
CA GLU A 48 8.87 -5.29 -6.42
C GLU A 48 9.04 -6.81 -6.20
N GLU A 49 9.54 -7.23 -5.03
CA GLU A 49 9.81 -8.63 -4.72
C GLU A 49 8.53 -9.48 -4.64
N GLU A 50 7.48 -9.00 -3.95
CA GLU A 50 6.25 -9.75 -3.75
C GLU A 50 5.41 -9.85 -5.03
N VAL A 51 5.36 -8.77 -5.82
CA VAL A 51 4.37 -8.61 -6.89
C VAL A 51 4.92 -8.12 -8.22
N GLY A 52 6.22 -7.86 -8.34
CA GLY A 52 6.87 -7.46 -9.59
C GLY A 52 6.44 -6.07 -10.04
N VAL A 53 6.09 -5.17 -9.11
CA VAL A 53 5.67 -3.81 -9.43
C VAL A 53 6.76 -2.82 -9.02
N LYS A 54 7.18 -1.96 -9.94
CA LYS A 54 8.06 -0.84 -9.62
C LYS A 54 7.23 0.36 -9.22
N ALA A 55 7.60 0.98 -8.11
CA ALA A 55 6.89 2.13 -7.57
C ALA A 55 7.83 3.20 -7.02
N GLU A 56 7.36 4.44 -7.01
CA GLU A 56 8.04 5.60 -6.43
C GLU A 56 7.25 6.09 -5.20
N VAL A 57 7.93 6.29 -4.07
CA VAL A 57 7.30 6.82 -2.84
C VAL A 57 6.89 8.26 -3.05
N LEU A 58 5.64 8.58 -2.72
CA LEU A 58 5.12 9.95 -2.72
C LEU A 58 5.20 10.55 -1.32
N GLU A 59 4.57 9.89 -0.33
CA GLU A 59 4.60 10.30 1.08
C GLU A 59 4.14 9.15 1.99
N LYS A 60 4.37 9.29 3.31
CA LYS A 60 3.90 8.32 4.31
C LYS A 60 2.38 8.34 4.44
N ALA A 61 1.73 7.20 4.23
CA ALA A 61 0.29 7.03 4.34
C ALA A 61 -0.16 6.88 5.80
N GLY A 62 0.59 6.12 6.60
CA GLY A 62 0.25 5.86 8.00
C GLY A 62 1.12 4.79 8.64
N GLN A 63 0.73 4.35 9.83
CA GLN A 63 1.38 3.27 10.55
C GLN A 63 0.34 2.46 11.32
N THR A 64 0.57 1.16 11.45
CA THR A 64 -0.18 0.28 12.37
C THR A 64 0.78 -0.45 13.29
N GLN A 65 0.30 -0.78 14.49
CA GLN A 65 1.00 -1.66 15.42
C GLN A 65 0.08 -2.79 15.85
N TYR A 66 0.59 -4.02 15.84
CA TYR A 66 -0.12 -5.18 16.34
C TYR A 66 0.84 -6.21 16.91
N PHE A 67 0.35 -7.03 17.81
CA PHE A 67 1.11 -8.15 18.33
C PHE A 67 0.87 -9.39 17.47
N TYR A 68 1.94 -10.13 17.20
CA TYR A 68 1.87 -11.48 16.67
C TYR A 68 2.69 -12.41 17.56
N TYR A 69 2.49 -13.71 17.39
CA TYR A 69 3.29 -14.72 18.08
C TYR A 69 4.31 -15.28 17.11
N ASP A 70 5.57 -15.21 17.50
CA ASP A 70 6.71 -15.78 16.79
C ASP A 70 7.43 -16.74 17.73
N GLU A 71 7.55 -18.01 17.34
CA GLU A 71 8.12 -19.08 18.19
C GLU A 71 7.57 -19.13 19.64
N GLY A 72 6.31 -18.73 19.83
CA GLY A 72 5.64 -18.69 21.14
C GLY A 72 5.85 -17.39 21.93
N GLU A 73 6.72 -16.50 21.46
CA GLU A 73 6.90 -15.17 22.04
C GLU A 73 5.98 -14.14 21.41
N LYS A 74 5.48 -13.21 22.23
CA LYS A 74 4.62 -12.13 21.77
C LYS A 74 5.47 -10.96 21.28
N VAL A 75 5.51 -10.76 19.97
CA VAL A 75 6.32 -9.73 19.31
C VAL A 75 5.44 -8.57 18.88
N LEU A 76 5.86 -7.32 19.16
CA LEU A 76 5.21 -6.12 18.64
C LEU A 76 5.70 -5.84 17.22
N LYS A 77 4.79 -5.93 16.25
CA LYS A 77 5.05 -5.56 14.86
C LYS A 77 4.57 -4.15 14.59
N THR A 78 5.45 -3.34 14.02
CA THR A 78 5.13 -2.01 13.49
C THR A 78 5.21 -2.04 11.97
N VAL A 79 4.15 -1.61 11.29
CA VAL A 79 4.09 -1.55 9.82
C VAL A 79 3.90 -0.10 9.40
N ASN A 80 4.82 0.43 8.60
CA ASN A 80 4.71 1.76 8.00
C ASN A 80 4.17 1.60 6.57
N TYR A 81 3.14 2.38 6.24
CA TYR A 81 2.54 2.38 4.90
C TYR A 81 2.88 3.68 4.19
N PHE A 82 3.05 3.60 2.88
CA PHE A 82 3.42 4.71 2.01
C PHE A 82 2.47 4.77 0.82
N PHE A 83 2.11 5.97 0.40
CA PHE A 83 1.52 6.16 -0.91
C PHE A 83 2.63 6.11 -1.94
N MET A 84 2.40 5.29 -2.97
CA MET A 84 3.36 5.11 -4.04
C MET A 84 2.69 5.28 -5.39
N LYS A 85 3.46 5.78 -6.34
CA LYS A 85 3.07 5.88 -7.73
C LYS A 85 3.63 4.68 -8.49
N TYR A 86 2.78 3.99 -9.23
CA TYR A 86 3.20 2.97 -10.19
C TYR A 86 4.10 3.59 -11.26
N VAL A 87 5.28 3.01 -11.48
CA VAL A 87 6.23 3.47 -12.51
C VAL A 87 6.55 2.41 -13.56
N GLY A 88 6.19 1.14 -13.34
CA GLY A 88 6.35 0.09 -14.33
C GLY A 88 6.32 -1.32 -13.74
N GLU A 89 6.56 -2.30 -14.60
CA GLU A 89 6.71 -3.70 -14.21
C GLU A 89 8.18 -4.00 -13.85
N GLY A 90 8.34 -4.89 -12.88
CA GLY A 90 9.60 -5.48 -12.42
C GLY A 90 9.51 -7.01 -12.44
N GLU A 91 10.30 -7.66 -11.59
CA GLU A 91 10.33 -9.11 -11.46
C GLU A 91 10.06 -9.51 -10.02
N ALA A 92 9.03 -10.34 -9.81
CA ALA A 92 8.68 -10.83 -8.48
C ALA A 92 9.61 -11.98 -8.07
N THR A 93 10.43 -11.76 -7.05
CA THR A 93 11.40 -12.74 -6.52
C THR A 93 10.84 -13.53 -5.33
N THR A 94 9.83 -13.00 -4.63
CA THR A 94 9.17 -13.63 -3.47
C THR A 94 7.68 -13.91 -3.72
N ALA A 95 7.28 -14.07 -4.99
CA ALA A 95 5.90 -14.32 -5.39
C ALA A 95 5.22 -15.50 -4.67
N PHE A 96 5.97 -16.46 -4.12
CA PHE A 96 5.43 -17.58 -3.33
C PHE A 96 4.77 -17.14 -2.01
N GLU A 97 5.06 -15.92 -1.52
CA GLU A 97 4.43 -15.32 -0.35
C GLU A 97 3.02 -14.78 -0.65
N VAL A 98 2.72 -14.56 -1.94
CA VAL A 98 1.45 -14.01 -2.42
C VAL A 98 0.68 -15.09 -3.18
N SER A 99 -0.56 -15.39 -2.79
CA SER A 99 -1.43 -16.28 -3.58
C SER A 99 -2.31 -15.58 -4.60
N ASP A 100 -2.54 -14.28 -4.45
CA ASP A 100 -3.30 -13.47 -5.42
C ASP A 100 -2.93 -11.99 -5.28
N LYS A 101 -3.08 -11.20 -6.36
CA LYS A 101 -2.88 -9.75 -6.37
C LYS A 101 -3.95 -9.07 -7.21
N LYS A 102 -4.45 -7.92 -6.76
CA LYS A 102 -5.50 -7.16 -7.46
C LYS A 102 -5.21 -5.68 -7.45
N TRP A 103 -5.37 -5.05 -8.61
CA TRP A 103 -5.63 -3.63 -8.71
C TRP A 103 -7.12 -3.43 -8.50
N LEU A 104 -7.49 -2.65 -7.48
CA LEU A 104 -8.88 -2.40 -7.14
C LEU A 104 -9.18 -0.90 -7.18
N PRO A 105 -10.36 -0.50 -7.69
CA PRO A 105 -10.85 0.85 -7.48
C PRO A 105 -10.82 1.22 -5.99
N ILE A 106 -10.47 2.46 -5.68
CA ILE A 106 -10.25 2.93 -4.31
C ILE A 106 -11.42 2.61 -3.36
N GLU A 107 -12.65 2.65 -3.86
CA GLU A 107 -13.87 2.35 -3.11
C GLU A 107 -14.04 0.87 -2.76
N LYS A 108 -13.31 -0.04 -3.41
CA LYS A 108 -13.34 -1.49 -3.16
C LYS A 108 -12.23 -1.98 -2.25
N VAL A 109 -11.22 -1.15 -1.98
CA VAL A 109 -10.05 -1.53 -1.19
C VAL A 109 -10.44 -1.95 0.22
N GLU A 110 -11.25 -1.13 0.91
CA GLU A 110 -11.62 -1.38 2.30
C GLU A 110 -12.42 -2.68 2.50
N ASP A 111 -13.28 -2.99 1.52
CA ASP A 111 -14.05 -4.23 1.48
C ASP A 111 -13.15 -5.46 1.31
N GLN A 112 -12.08 -5.33 0.51
CA GLN A 112 -11.16 -6.42 0.24
C GLN A 112 -10.21 -6.70 1.42
N LEU A 113 -9.75 -5.67 2.13
CA LEU A 113 -8.81 -5.82 3.25
C LEU A 113 -9.38 -6.75 4.33
N THR A 114 -8.52 -7.55 4.96
CA THR A 114 -8.94 -8.50 6.00
C THR A 114 -8.76 -7.94 7.41
N PHE A 115 -7.66 -7.22 7.67
CA PHE A 115 -7.25 -6.85 9.01
C PHE A 115 -7.84 -5.52 9.47
N LYS A 116 -8.44 -5.51 10.66
CA LYS A 116 -9.04 -4.30 11.26
C LYS A 116 -8.06 -3.13 11.34
N ALA A 117 -6.83 -3.38 11.80
CA ALA A 117 -5.81 -2.34 11.91
C ALA A 117 -5.48 -1.70 10.55
N THR A 118 -5.33 -2.52 9.49
CA THR A 118 -5.12 -2.01 8.13
C THR A 118 -6.32 -1.23 7.63
N LYS A 119 -7.56 -1.69 7.88
CA LYS A 119 -8.78 -0.96 7.50
C LYS A 119 -8.86 0.41 8.17
N GLU A 120 -8.56 0.49 9.46
CA GLU A 120 -8.54 1.76 10.20
C GLU A 120 -7.48 2.72 9.65
N MET A 121 -6.27 2.22 9.38
CA MET A 121 -5.20 3.00 8.73
C MET A 121 -5.65 3.49 7.36
N TRP A 122 -6.22 2.60 6.54
CA TRP A 122 -6.73 2.93 5.21
C TRP A 122 -7.84 3.99 5.26
N GLY A 123 -8.80 3.88 6.18
CA GLY A 123 -9.87 4.87 6.35
C GLY A 123 -9.34 6.27 6.67
N ASN A 124 -8.28 6.37 7.48
CA ASN A 124 -7.60 7.63 7.77
C ASN A 124 -6.78 8.16 6.57
N ALA A 125 -6.24 7.27 5.76
CA ALA A 125 -5.37 7.56 4.63
C ALA A 125 -6.12 7.88 3.33
N ARG A 126 -7.33 7.33 3.12
CA ARG A 126 -8.07 7.35 1.86
C ARG A 126 -8.24 8.75 1.25
N LYS A 127 -8.66 9.73 2.05
CA LYS A 127 -8.85 11.10 1.54
C LYS A 127 -7.55 11.74 1.04
N ARG A 128 -6.41 11.37 1.64
CA ARG A 128 -5.09 11.90 1.26
C ARG A 128 -4.63 11.34 -0.08
N ILE A 129 -4.85 10.05 -0.36
CA ILE A 129 -4.49 9.48 -1.67
C ILE A 129 -5.36 10.04 -2.80
N GLU A 130 -6.64 10.30 -2.54
CA GLU A 130 -7.52 10.99 -3.50
C GLU A 130 -6.97 12.40 -3.82
N GLN A 131 -6.62 13.18 -2.79
CA GLN A 131 -6.01 14.51 -2.96
C GLN A 131 -4.64 14.47 -3.65
N LEU A 132 -3.79 13.49 -3.34
CA LEU A 132 -2.51 13.29 -4.03
C LEU A 132 -2.71 13.01 -5.51
N ALA A 133 -3.64 12.12 -5.85
CA ALA A 133 -3.91 11.76 -7.22
C ALA A 133 -4.45 12.94 -8.04
N LEU A 134 -5.29 13.79 -7.43
CA LEU A 134 -5.76 15.05 -8.03
C LEU A 134 -4.59 16.03 -8.28
N ARG A 135 -3.69 16.21 -7.29
CA ARG A 135 -2.51 17.09 -7.42
C ARG A 135 -1.55 16.64 -8.51
N LEU A 136 -1.26 15.33 -8.59
CA LEU A 136 -0.38 14.76 -9.61
C LEU A 136 -0.94 14.97 -11.03
N ARG A 137 -2.26 14.86 -11.19
CA ARG A 137 -2.93 15.06 -12.50
C ARG A 137 -3.02 16.53 -12.90
N SER A 138 -3.13 17.45 -11.94
CA SER A 138 -3.13 18.89 -12.21
C SER A 138 -1.73 19.49 -12.42
N GLY A 139 -0.67 18.70 -12.28
CA GLY A 139 0.72 19.16 -12.39
C GLY A 139 1.17 20.03 -11.21
N GLN A 140 0.43 20.02 -10.10
CA GLN A 140 0.84 20.71 -8.87
C GLN A 140 1.95 19.91 -8.19
N ALA A 141 3.02 20.61 -7.77
CA ALA A 141 4.13 19.99 -7.06
C ALA A 141 3.67 19.32 -5.75
N ILE A 142 4.15 18.09 -5.52
CA ILE A 142 4.07 17.46 -4.20
C ILE A 142 5.22 18.06 -3.38
N ASN A 143 4.91 18.99 -2.48
CA ASN A 143 5.88 19.48 -1.53
C ASN A 143 6.06 18.43 -0.42
N HIS A 144 7.31 18.06 -0.18
CA HIS A 144 7.75 17.13 0.87
C HIS A 144 7.86 17.86 2.22
#